data_AF-A0A7C3KT17-F1
#
_entry.id   AF-A0A7C3KT17-F1
#
_cell.length_a   1.000
_cell.length_b   1.000
_cell.length_c   1.000
_cell.angle_alpha   90.00
_cell.angle_beta   90.00
_cell.angle_gamma   90.00
#
_symmetry.space_group_name_H-M   'P 1'
#
loop_
_entity.id
_entity.type
_entity.pdbx_description
1 polymer ?
#
loop_
_entity_poly.entity_id
_entity_poly.type
_entity_poly.pdbx_seq_one_letter_code
_entity_poly.pdbx_strand_id
1 'polypeptide(L)'
;MVPQKASSLSGPQDIGISHERYDHKFIESDLNCVFPVDRMREYVQEGKLGSLSDEHYSFMGHIYVTGPLLENAGKVGRRLRELGVDTAFLTPT
;
A
#
# COMPACT_ATOMS: atom_id res chain seq x y z
N MET A 1 27.53 -21.78 -1.53
CA MET A 1 26.90 -20.72 -2.34
C MET A 1 25.59 -21.28 -2.87
N VAL A 2 24.47 -20.96 -2.19
CA VAL A 2 23.14 -21.44 -2.60
C VAL A 2 22.60 -20.42 -3.61
N PRO A 3 22.11 -20.84 -4.79
CA PRO A 3 21.53 -19.90 -5.74
C PRO A 3 20.27 -19.26 -5.15
N GLN A 4 20.22 -17.94 -5.10
CA GLN A 4 18.99 -17.20 -4.86
C GLN A 4 18.02 -17.52 -6.00
N LYS A 5 16.94 -18.25 -5.70
CA LYS A 5 15.77 -18.31 -6.59
C LYS A 5 15.27 -16.88 -6.75
N ALA A 6 15.11 -16.42 -7.99
CA ALA A 6 14.33 -15.24 -8.29
C ALA A 6 12.98 -15.36 -7.55
N SER A 7 12.70 -14.43 -6.66
CA SER A 7 11.42 -14.35 -5.97
C SER A 7 10.34 -14.26 -7.03
N SER A 8 9.43 -15.23 -7.08
CA SER A 8 8.16 -15.05 -7.78
C SER A 8 7.55 -13.76 -7.25
N LEU A 9 7.27 -12.80 -8.13
CA LEU A 9 6.60 -11.56 -7.75
C LEU A 9 5.22 -11.93 -7.22
N SER A 10 4.94 -11.55 -5.97
CA SER A 10 3.63 -11.73 -5.37
C SER A 10 2.59 -10.91 -6.14
N GLY A 11 1.51 -11.55 -6.55
CA GLY A 11 0.39 -10.92 -7.25
C GLY A 11 -0.74 -10.56 -6.29
N PRO A 12 -1.75 -9.80 -6.76
CA PRO A 12 -2.97 -9.51 -6.00
C PRO A 12 -3.63 -10.75 -5.38
N GLN A 13 -3.54 -11.89 -6.07
CA GLN A 13 -4.05 -13.19 -5.60
C GLN A 13 -3.37 -13.72 -4.33
N ASP A 14 -2.20 -13.19 -3.97
CA ASP A 14 -1.46 -13.56 -2.77
C ASP A 14 -1.87 -12.71 -1.54
N ILE A 15 -2.84 -11.80 -1.70
CA ILE A 15 -3.32 -10.91 -0.64
C ILE A 15 -4.60 -11.48 -0.02
N GLY A 16 -4.59 -11.65 1.31
CA GLY A 16 -5.74 -12.09 2.10
C GLY A 16 -6.43 -10.95 2.85
N ILE A 17 -7.74 -11.07 3.07
CA ILE A 17 -8.56 -10.08 3.79
C ILE A 17 -9.02 -10.70 5.12
N SER A 18 -8.81 -9.99 6.23
CA SER A 18 -9.16 -10.45 7.59
C SER A 18 -10.16 -9.55 8.32
N HIS A 19 -10.68 -8.51 7.66
CA HIS A 19 -11.54 -7.52 8.31
C HIS A 19 -12.98 -8.01 8.47
N GLU A 20 -13.40 -8.35 9.70
CA GLU A 20 -14.69 -9.02 9.97
C GLU A 20 -15.95 -8.23 9.55
N ARG A 21 -15.88 -6.90 9.50
CA ARG A 21 -17.05 -6.03 9.27
C ARG A 21 -17.12 -5.41 7.87
N TYR A 22 -16.17 -5.73 6.99
CA TYR A 22 -16.16 -5.23 5.62
C TYR A 22 -16.75 -6.33 4.72
N ASP A 23 -17.59 -5.96 3.75
CA ASP A 23 -18.10 -6.93 2.78
C ASP A 23 -16.98 -7.28 1.80
N HIS A 24 -16.36 -8.45 1.99
CA HIS A 24 -15.17 -8.86 1.24
C HIS A 24 -15.42 -8.95 -0.26
N LYS A 25 -16.68 -9.14 -0.70
CA LYS A 25 -17.01 -9.31 -2.12
C LYS A 25 -16.48 -8.19 -3.00
N PHE A 26 -16.38 -6.96 -2.48
CA PHE A 26 -15.88 -5.81 -3.24
C PHE A 26 -14.37 -5.87 -3.43
N ILE A 27 -13.62 -6.24 -2.38
CA ILE A 27 -12.16 -6.35 -2.44
C ILE A 27 -11.76 -7.61 -3.23
N GLU A 28 -12.51 -8.69 -3.06
CA GLU A 28 -12.33 -9.93 -3.83
C GLU A 28 -12.62 -9.71 -5.32
N SER A 29 -13.58 -8.85 -5.66
CA SER A 29 -13.88 -8.49 -7.06
C SER A 29 -12.84 -7.52 -7.64
N ASP A 30 -12.36 -6.56 -6.85
CA ASP A 30 -11.33 -5.61 -7.27
C ASP A 30 -10.53 -5.09 -6.06
N LEU A 31 -9.31 -5.61 -5.90
CA LEU A 31 -8.38 -5.17 -4.86
C LEU A 31 -8.10 -3.66 -4.94
N ASN A 32 -8.20 -3.07 -6.14
CA ASN A 32 -7.90 -1.66 -6.33
C ASN A 32 -8.90 -0.73 -5.64
N CYS A 33 -10.05 -1.24 -5.17
CA CYS A 33 -10.95 -0.48 -4.31
C CYS A 33 -10.34 -0.11 -2.94
N VAL A 34 -9.35 -0.88 -2.47
CA VAL A 34 -8.70 -0.69 -1.16
C VAL A 34 -7.21 -0.42 -1.31
N PHE A 35 -6.57 -1.13 -2.21
CA PHE A 35 -5.13 -1.02 -2.48
C PHE A 35 -4.89 -0.92 -4.01
N PRO A 36 -4.99 0.28 -4.60
CA PRO A 36 -4.94 0.53 -6.05
C PRO A 36 -3.55 0.37 -6.68
N VAL A 37 -2.77 -0.63 -6.25
CA VAL A 37 -1.39 -0.83 -6.68
C VAL A 37 -1.28 -1.06 -8.18
N ASP A 38 -2.26 -1.73 -8.80
CA ASP A 38 -2.23 -1.98 -10.24
C ASP A 38 -2.51 -0.70 -11.03
N ARG A 39 -3.47 0.13 -10.57
CA ARG A 39 -3.72 1.46 -11.16
C ARG A 39 -2.48 2.36 -11.05
N MET A 40 -1.76 2.29 -9.93
CA MET A 40 -0.52 3.05 -9.76
C MET A 40 0.60 2.54 -10.68
N ARG A 41 0.70 1.23 -10.91
CA ARG A 41 1.64 0.63 -11.87
C ARG A 41 1.32 1.01 -13.32
N GLU A 42 0.04 1.04 -13.69
CA GLU A 42 -0.42 1.54 -15.00
C GLU A 42 0.03 2.98 -15.22
N TYR A 43 -0.11 3.86 -14.23
CA TYR A 43 0.37 5.24 -14.34
C TYR A 43 1.89 5.38 -14.48
N VAL A 44 2.68 4.45 -13.93
CA VAL A 44 4.12 4.38 -14.23
C VAL A 44 4.37 3.95 -15.66
N GLN A 45 3.66 2.92 -16.15
CA GLN A 45 3.78 2.44 -17.53
C GLN A 45 3.39 3.52 -18.56
N GLU A 46 2.37 4.31 -18.26
CA GLU A 46 1.93 5.45 -19.06
C GLU A 46 2.84 6.68 -18.95
N GLY A 47 3.85 6.66 -18.06
CA GLY A 47 4.77 7.76 -17.83
C GLY A 47 4.18 8.95 -17.07
N LYS A 48 3.00 8.78 -16.45
CA LYS A 48 2.38 9.81 -15.58
C LYS A 48 3.07 9.91 -14.23
N LEU A 49 3.62 8.79 -13.75
CA LEU A 49 4.47 8.71 -12.56
C LEU A 49 5.85 8.20 -12.96
N GLY A 50 6.90 8.69 -12.32
CA GLY A 50 8.27 8.24 -12.62
C GLY A 50 8.55 6.82 -12.09
N SER A 51 8.12 6.52 -10.87
CA SER A 51 8.28 5.21 -10.21
C SER A 51 7.33 5.08 -9.01
N LEU A 52 7.26 3.89 -8.42
CA LEU A 52 6.62 3.66 -7.12
C LEU A 52 7.70 3.36 -6.08
N SER A 53 7.43 3.72 -4.82
CA SER A 53 8.26 3.32 -3.69
C SER A 53 8.14 1.82 -3.41
N ASP A 54 9.20 1.20 -2.92
CA ASP A 54 9.17 -0.19 -2.43
C ASP A 54 8.37 -0.34 -1.12
N GLU A 55 8.11 0.76 -0.41
CA GLU A 55 7.38 0.77 0.85
C GLU A 55 6.02 1.46 0.72
N HIS A 56 4.98 0.79 1.21
CA HIS A 56 3.61 1.30 1.30
C HIS A 56 3.10 1.13 2.72
N TYR A 57 2.35 2.13 3.20
CA TYR A 57 1.92 2.20 4.59
C TYR A 57 0.40 2.30 4.67
N SER A 58 -0.17 1.59 5.64
CA SER A 58 -1.57 1.68 6.02
C SER A 58 -1.67 1.73 7.54
N PHE A 59 -2.78 2.30 8.03
CA PHE A 59 -3.08 2.39 9.45
C PHE A 59 -4.43 1.72 9.71
N MET A 60 -4.59 1.19 10.92
CA MET A 60 -5.89 0.66 11.37
C MET A 60 -6.94 1.78 11.41
N GLY A 61 -8.17 1.48 11.04
CA GLY A 61 -9.32 2.40 11.16
C GLY A 61 -9.82 2.55 12.60
N HIS A 62 -10.96 3.19 12.82
CA HIS A 62 -11.63 3.23 14.14
C HIS A 62 -10.71 3.61 15.34
N ILE A 63 -9.79 4.55 15.14
CA ILE A 63 -8.84 4.99 16.18
C ILE A 63 -9.47 6.08 17.05
N TYR A 64 -9.80 5.74 18.31
CA TYR A 64 -10.32 6.71 19.29
C TYR A 64 -9.23 7.47 20.04
N VAL A 65 -8.03 6.88 20.19
CA VAL A 65 -6.87 7.53 20.81
C VAL A 65 -5.85 7.84 19.72
N THR A 66 -5.82 9.10 19.27
CA THR A 66 -5.10 9.51 18.07
C THR A 66 -3.61 9.81 18.29
N GLY A 67 -3.15 9.97 19.54
CA GLY A 67 -1.75 10.28 19.84
C GLY A 67 -0.75 9.33 19.17
N PRO A 68 -0.87 8.00 19.37
CA PRO A 68 -0.01 7.02 18.69
C PRO A 68 -0.12 7.05 17.17
N LEU A 69 -1.30 7.33 16.60
CA LEU A 69 -1.47 7.48 15.16
C LEU A 69 -0.64 8.65 14.63
N LEU A 70 -0.75 9.83 15.27
CA LEU A 70 -0.02 11.03 14.86
C LEU A 70 1.49 10.84 14.94
N GLU A 71 1.97 10.20 16.01
CA GLU A 71 3.40 9.91 16.17
C GLU A 71 3.91 8.97 15.06
N ASN A 72 3.20 7.87 14.80
CA ASN A 72 3.60 6.89 13.79
C ASN A 72 3.43 7.44 12.37
N ALA A 73 2.37 8.20 12.07
CA ALA A 73 2.21 8.89 10.80
C ALA A 73 3.38 9.86 10.53
N GLY A 74 3.84 10.58 11.56
CA GLY A 74 5.04 11.42 11.46
C GLY A 74 6.31 10.62 11.15
N LYS A 75 6.49 9.43 11.73
CA LYS A 75 7.62 8.52 11.42
C LYS A 75 7.55 8.02 9.98
N VAL A 76 6.38 7.58 9.53
CA VAL A 76 6.13 7.14 8.15
C VAL A 76 6.42 8.26 7.15
N GLY A 77 5.94 9.47 7.42
CA GLY A 77 6.22 10.62 6.55
C GLY A 77 7.72 10.91 6.40
N ARG A 78 8.49 10.82 7.49
CA ARG A 78 9.96 10.93 7.42
C ARG A 78 10.59 9.81 6.60
N ARG A 79 10.16 8.57 6.82
CA ARG A 79 10.65 7.40 6.07
C ARG A 79 10.38 7.52 4.57
N LEU A 80 9.17 7.93 4.17
CA LEU A 80 8.83 8.16 2.77
C LEU A 80 9.71 9.25 2.14
N ARG A 81 9.98 10.34 2.88
CA ARG A 81 10.90 11.39 2.43
C ARG A 81 12.34 10.89 2.26
N GLU A 82 12.83 10.04 3.16
CA GLU A 82 14.15 9.41 3.06
C GLU A 82 14.26 8.48 1.84
N LEU A 83 13.16 7.83 1.45
CA LEU A 83 13.05 7.01 0.23
C LEU A 83 12.92 7.84 -1.05
N GLY A 84 12.92 9.18 -0.96
CA GLY A 84 12.78 10.05 -2.12
C GLY A 84 11.35 10.21 -2.63
N VAL A 85 10.34 9.80 -1.86
CA VAL A 85 8.93 10.00 -2.23
C VAL A 85 8.58 11.49 -2.16
N ASP A 86 8.12 12.03 -3.28
CA ASP A 86 7.67 13.42 -3.41
C ASP A 86 6.14 13.58 -3.25
N THR A 87 5.39 12.51 -3.52
CA THR A 87 3.92 12.52 -3.57
C THR A 87 3.37 11.24 -2.94
N ALA A 88 2.34 11.37 -2.11
CA ALA A 88 1.61 10.25 -1.55
C ALA A 88 0.16 10.25 -2.07
N PHE A 89 -0.32 9.09 -2.52
CA PHE A 89 -1.72 8.87 -2.82
C PHE A 89 -2.41 8.29 -1.58
N LEU A 90 -3.42 8.99 -1.07
CA LEU A 90 -4.18 8.58 0.11
C LEU A 90 -5.53 8.02 -0.33
N THR A 91 -5.81 6.77 0.03
CA THR A 91 -7.11 6.15 -0.16
C THR A 91 -7.92 6.20 1.14
N PRO A 92 -9.19 6.63 1.10
CA PRO A 92 -10.10 6.40 2.21
C PRO A 92 -10.54 4.92 2.17
N THR A 93 -10.21 4.15 3.21
CA THR A 93 -10.65 2.76 3.39
C THR A 93 -11.35 2.61 4.72
#